data_AF-A0A1I3DMZ6-F1
#
_entry.id   AF-A0A1I3DMZ6-F1
#
_cell.length_a   1.000
_cell.length_b   1.000
_cell.length_c   1.000
_cell.angle_alpha   90.00
_cell.angle_beta   90.00
_cell.angle_gamma   90.00
#
_symmetry.space_group_name_H-M   'P 1'
#
loop_
_entity.id
_entity.type
_entity.pdbx_description
1 polymer ?
#
loop_
_entity_poly.entity_id
_entity_poly.type
_entity_poly.pdbx_seq_one_letter_code
_entity_poly.pdbx_strand_id
1 'polypeptide(L)'
;MKNPDAIAVIVSALRQVHGDDVARMMLVEGMSLANLIDAMFSAPLTHREAVRAITDGLDDFIITPDLGLIWHLKYVYGDHSLHVVDLEIATPDGTLASNDVWLRLAS
;
A
#
# COMPACT_ATOMS: atom_id res chain seq x y z
N MET A 1 10.08 -12.03 -4.02
CA MET A 1 8.61 -11.92 -3.93
C MET A 1 8.07 -13.02 -3.03
N LYS A 2 7.53 -12.65 -1.86
CA LYS A 2 6.97 -13.51 -0.82
C LYS A 2 5.50 -13.80 -1.07
N ASN A 3 4.73 -12.83 -1.58
CA ASN A 3 3.31 -12.97 -1.85
C ASN A 3 2.94 -12.55 -3.30
N PRO A 4 3.14 -13.44 -4.29
CA PRO A 4 2.83 -13.15 -5.69
C PRO A 4 1.35 -12.82 -5.94
N ASP A 5 0.43 -13.41 -5.18
CA ASP A 5 -1.00 -13.20 -5.37
C ASP A 5 -1.41 -11.79 -4.94
N ALA A 6 -0.91 -11.31 -3.79
CA ALA A 6 -1.13 -9.94 -3.33
C ALA A 6 -0.54 -8.93 -4.32
N ILE A 7 0.68 -9.18 -4.83
CA ILE A 7 1.30 -8.32 -5.84
C ILE A 7 0.49 -8.32 -7.14
N ALA A 8 -0.04 -9.45 -7.60
CA ALA A 8 -0.87 -9.51 -8.80
C ALA A 8 -2.14 -8.65 -8.66
N VAL A 9 -2.77 -8.65 -7.49
CA VAL A 9 -3.92 -7.79 -7.19
C VAL A 9 -3.52 -6.32 -7.20
N ILE A 10 -2.43 -5.95 -6.52
CA ILE A 10 -1.92 -4.57 -6.49
C ILE A 10 -1.61 -4.06 -7.90
N VAL A 11 -0.88 -4.84 -8.69
CA VAL A 11 -0.54 -4.49 -10.07
C VAL A 11 -1.81 -4.31 -10.90
N SER A 12 -2.80 -5.17 -10.74
CA SER A 12 -4.07 -5.07 -11.47
C SER A 12 -4.85 -3.81 -11.11
N ALA A 13 -4.93 -3.48 -9.81
CA ALA A 13 -5.58 -2.26 -9.33
C ALA A 13 -4.89 -0.99 -9.87
N LEU A 14 -3.56 -0.91 -9.77
CA LEU A 14 -2.78 0.21 -10.30
C LEU A 14 -2.99 0.40 -11.81
N ARG A 15 -2.96 -0.69 -12.58
CA ARG A 15 -3.21 -0.65 -14.03
C ARG A 15 -4.62 -0.18 -14.36
N GLN A 16 -5.60 -0.62 -13.58
CA GLN A 16 -6.98 -0.23 -13.80
C GLN A 16 -7.23 1.25 -13.52
N VAL A 17 -6.60 1.82 -12.48
CA VAL A 17 -6.80 3.22 -12.08
C VAL A 17 -5.93 4.17 -12.89
N HIS A 18 -4.67 3.82 -13.15
CA HIS A 18 -3.69 4.74 -13.75
C HIS A 18 -3.25 4.36 -15.18
N GLY A 19 -3.61 3.18 -15.66
CA GLY A 19 -3.11 2.62 -16.92
C GLY A 19 -1.75 1.92 -16.78
N ASP A 20 -1.40 1.10 -17.77
CA ASP A 20 -0.25 0.19 -17.71
C ASP A 20 1.10 0.88 -17.53
N ASP A 21 1.34 1.98 -18.26
CA ASP A 21 2.62 2.66 -18.24
C ASP A 21 2.87 3.40 -16.92
N VAL A 22 1.84 4.05 -16.39
CA VAL A 22 1.92 4.74 -15.09
C VAL A 22 2.03 3.73 -13.96
N ALA A 23 1.26 2.64 -13.99
CA ALA A 23 1.37 1.57 -12.99
C ALA A 23 2.77 0.97 -12.95
N ARG A 24 3.38 0.73 -14.12
CA ARG A 24 4.77 0.23 -14.20
C ARG A 24 5.75 1.24 -13.59
N MET A 25 5.60 2.53 -13.91
CA MET A 25 6.45 3.57 -13.35
C MET A 25 6.31 3.67 -11.83
N MET A 26 5.08 3.62 -11.30
CA MET A 26 4.82 3.62 -9.84
C MET A 26 5.45 2.43 -9.13
N LEU A 27 5.51 1.25 -9.76
CA LEU A 27 6.15 0.07 -9.15
C LEU A 27 7.68 0.16 -9.19
N VAL A 28 8.25 0.74 -10.24
CA VAL A 28 9.70 0.79 -10.51
C VAL A 28 10.38 2.01 -9.88
N GLU A 29 9.83 3.20 -10.08
CA GLU A 29 10.34 4.46 -9.51
C GLU A 29 9.79 4.70 -8.09
N GLY A 30 8.67 4.05 -7.79
CA GLY A 30 8.00 4.08 -6.50
C GLY A 30 6.79 5.00 -6.46
N MET A 31 6.03 4.89 -5.37
CA MET A 31 4.82 5.64 -5.07
C MET A 31 4.65 5.81 -3.56
N SER A 32 3.82 6.75 -3.10
CA SER A 32 3.47 6.81 -1.68
C SER A 32 2.53 5.66 -1.30
N LEU A 33 2.54 5.28 -0.03
CA LEU A 33 1.53 4.35 0.52
C LEU A 33 0.11 4.91 0.33
N ALA A 34 -0.06 6.24 0.42
CA ALA A 34 -1.33 6.90 0.13
C ALA A 34 -1.83 6.63 -1.30
N ASN A 35 -0.95 6.72 -2.31
CA ASN A 35 -1.31 6.44 -3.71
C ASN A 35 -1.68 4.97 -3.91
N LEU A 36 -0.99 4.04 -3.23
CA LEU A 36 -1.38 2.63 -3.26
C LEU A 36 -2.78 2.43 -2.67
N ILE A 37 -3.07 3.02 -1.52
CA ILE A 37 -4.38 2.91 -0.86
C ILE A 37 -5.49 3.47 -1.74
N ASP A 38 -5.28 4.66 -2.31
CA ASP A 38 -6.24 5.31 -3.21
C ASP A 38 -6.53 4.43 -4.43
N ALA A 39 -5.51 3.88 -5.09
CA ALA A 39 -5.69 2.98 -6.22
C ALA A 39 -6.43 1.70 -5.83
N MET A 40 -6.11 1.12 -4.67
CA MET A 40 -6.71 -0.12 -4.20
C MET A 40 -8.19 0.05 -3.80
N PHE A 41 -8.57 1.20 -3.23
CA PHE A 41 -9.97 1.50 -2.90
C PHE A 41 -10.78 2.04 -4.08
N SER A 42 -10.11 2.55 -5.12
CA SER A 42 -10.77 2.97 -6.37
C SER A 42 -11.00 1.82 -7.36
N ALA A 43 -10.27 0.72 -7.22
CA ALA A 43 -10.46 -0.49 -8.02
C ALA A 43 -11.77 -1.23 -7.66
N PRO A 44 -12.34 -2.07 -8.55
CA PRO A 44 -13.54 -2.87 -8.31
C PRO A 44 -13.22 -4.09 -7.42
N LEU A 45 -12.61 -3.84 -6.28
CA LEU A 45 -12.30 -4.80 -5.23
C LEU A 45 -13.28 -4.61 -4.08
N THR A 46 -13.58 -5.68 -3.34
CA THR A 46 -14.21 -5.48 -2.03
C THR A 46 -13.23 -4.79 -1.09
N HIS A 47 -13.74 -4.00 -0.14
CA HIS A 47 -12.91 -3.32 0.87
C HIS A 47 -11.94 -4.28 1.57
N ARG A 48 -12.42 -5.49 1.87
CA ARG A 48 -11.63 -6.54 2.52
C ARG A 48 -10.50 -7.05 1.64
N GLU A 49 -10.74 -7.25 0.35
CA GLU A 49 -9.72 -7.68 -0.61
C GLU A 49 -8.64 -6.62 -0.76
N ALA A 50 -9.03 -5.35 -0.89
CA ALA A 50 -8.10 -4.24 -0.99
C ALA A 50 -7.18 -4.16 0.24
N VAL A 51 -7.76 -4.13 1.45
CA VAL A 51 -6.99 -4.09 2.70
C VAL A 51 -6.06 -5.29 2.82
N ARG A 52 -6.57 -6.50 2.55
CA ARG A 52 -5.76 -7.72 2.64
C ARG A 52 -4.58 -7.70 1.68
N ALA A 53 -4.80 -7.34 0.41
CA ALA A 53 -3.75 -7.31 -0.59
C ALA A 53 -2.66 -6.28 -0.24
N ILE A 54 -3.03 -5.11 0.30
CA ILE A 54 -2.05 -4.13 0.79
C ILE A 54 -1.22 -4.74 1.93
N THR A 55 -1.86 -5.25 2.99
CA THR A 55 -1.17 -5.80 4.16
C THR A 55 -0.26 -6.99 3.79
N ASP A 56 -0.77 -7.90 2.97
CA ASP A 56 -0.05 -9.11 2.55
C ASP A 56 1.07 -8.81 1.54
N GLY A 57 0.99 -7.68 0.82
CA GLY A 57 1.94 -7.28 -0.22
C GLY A 57 3.05 -6.33 0.23
N LEU A 58 2.87 -5.59 1.34
CA LEU A 58 3.85 -4.61 1.83
C LEU A 58 5.27 -5.18 2.01
N ASP A 59 5.34 -6.45 2.40
CA ASP A 59 6.57 -7.20 2.65
C ASP A 59 7.43 -7.44 1.39
N ASP A 60 6.85 -7.17 0.21
CA ASP A 60 7.49 -7.24 -1.12
C ASP A 60 7.86 -5.86 -1.68
N PHE A 61 7.63 -4.79 -0.92
CA PHE A 61 8.11 -3.45 -1.24
C PHE A 61 9.34 -3.10 -0.41
N ILE A 62 10.27 -2.39 -1.05
CA ILE A 62 11.25 -1.57 -0.37
C ILE A 62 10.51 -0.33 0.13
N ILE A 63 10.52 -0.14 1.45
CA ILE A 63 9.85 0.96 2.13
C ILE A 63 10.88 2.03 2.49
N THR A 64 10.55 3.30 2.28
CA THR A 64 11.36 4.46 2.68
C THR A 64 10.48 5.46 3.46
N PRO A 65 10.91 5.96 4.63
CA PRO A 65 12.19 5.69 5.30
C PRO A 65 12.33 4.22 5.77
N ASP A 66 13.56 3.82 6.09
CA ASP A 66 13.78 2.52 6.74
C ASP A 66 13.04 2.49 8.09
N LEU A 67 12.16 1.51 8.24
CA LEU A 67 11.28 1.37 9.40
C LEU A 67 11.97 0.68 10.59
N GLY A 68 13.15 0.10 10.37
CA GLY A 68 13.85 -0.71 11.35
C GLY A 68 13.17 -2.07 11.60
N LEU A 69 13.59 -2.73 12.69
CA LEU A 69 13.21 -4.12 12.99
C LEU A 69 11.78 -4.27 13.52
N ILE A 70 11.20 -3.21 14.09
CA ILE A 70 9.89 -3.24 14.74
C ILE A 70 9.07 -2.10 14.16
N TRP A 71 7.99 -2.45 13.48
CA TRP A 71 6.98 -1.51 13.02
C TRP A 71 5.62 -2.20 12.99
N HIS A 72 4.56 -1.41 13.00
CA HIS A 72 3.19 -1.90 12.93
C HIS A 72 2.37 -1.06 11.96
N LEU A 73 1.51 -1.73 11.19
CA LEU A 73 0.51 -1.07 10.38
C LEU A 73 -0.65 -0.62 11.28
N LYS A 74 -1.00 0.67 11.21
CA LYS A 74 -2.18 1.24 11.86
C LYS A 74 -3.27 1.47 10.82
N TYR A 75 -4.45 0.94 11.08
CA TYR A 75 -5.63 1.17 10.25
C TYR A 75 -6.33 2.44 10.70
N VAL A 76 -6.49 3.39 9.77
CA VAL A 76 -7.29 4.59 9.99
C VAL A 76 -8.68 4.33 9.46
N TYR A 77 -9.71 4.53 10.28
CA TYR A 77 -11.10 4.26 9.94
C TYR A 77 -11.87 5.55 9.69
N GLY A 78 -12.78 5.53 8.72
CA GLY A 78 -13.66 6.66 8.44
C GLY A 78 -14.75 6.84 9.50
N ASP A 79 -15.29 8.06 9.60
CA ASP A 79 -16.29 8.42 10.60
C ASP A 79 -17.49 7.46 10.59
N HIS A 80 -17.81 6.92 11.77
CA HIS A 80 -18.95 6.02 12.00
C HIS A 80 -18.96 4.72 11.18
N SER A 81 -17.80 4.24 10.72
CA SER A 81 -17.69 2.96 9.99
C SER A 81 -16.46 2.14 10.40
N LEU A 82 -16.47 0.85 10.04
CA LEU A 82 -15.28 -0.03 10.10
C LEU A 82 -14.54 -0.08 8.75
N HIS A 83 -14.79 0.88 7.87
CA HIS A 83 -14.06 1.00 6.61
C HIS A 83 -12.73 1.70 6.87
N VAL A 84 -11.64 0.98 6.59
CA VAL A 84 -10.29 1.55 6.55
C VAL A 84 -10.26 2.59 5.42
N VAL A 85 -9.89 3.83 5.73
CA VAL A 85 -9.76 4.92 4.75
C VAL A 85 -8.29 5.28 4.50
N ASP A 86 -7.40 4.93 5.42
CA ASP A 86 -5.96 5.13 5.27
C ASP A 86 -5.18 4.12 6.14
N LEU A 87 -3.87 4.07 5.94
CA LEU A 87 -2.94 3.28 6.73
C LEU A 87 -1.74 4.14 7.14
N GLU A 88 -1.34 4.03 8.40
CA GLU A 88 -0.13 4.67 8.91
C GLU A 88 0.87 3.61 9.35
N ILE A 89 2.15 3.97 9.41
CA ILE A 89 3.21 3.10 9.92
C ILE A 89 3.67 3.59 11.29
N ALA A 90 3.40 2.81 12.32
CA ALA A 90 3.90 3.06 13.66
C ALA A 90 5.28 2.43 13.84
N THR A 91 6.26 3.24 14.20
CA THR A 91 7.62 2.85 14.56
C THR A 91 7.90 3.28 16.02
N PRO A 92 8.98 2.80 16.65
CA PRO A 92 9.40 3.27 17.97
C PRO A 92 9.64 4.79 18.04
N ASP A 93 10.05 5.40 16.92
CA ASP A 93 10.39 6.83 16.84
C ASP A 93 9.17 7.72 16.54
N GLY A 94 8.02 7.13 16.21
CA GLY A 94 6.80 7.86 15.89
C GLY A 94 5.93 7.16 14.85
N THR A 95 4.85 7.83 14.46
CA THR A 95 3.95 7.36 13.41
C THR A 95 4.21 8.14 12.12
N LEU A 96 4.41 7.42 11.03
CA LEU A 96 4.58 7.97 9.68
C LEU A 96 3.22 7.95 8.97
N ALA A 97 2.83 9.09 8.42
CA ALA A 97 1.63 9.19 7.61
C ALA A 97 1.84 8.46 6.26
N SER A 98 0.75 8.00 5.65
CA SER A 98 0.76 7.31 4.35
C SER A 98 1.46 8.09 3.22
N ASN A 99 1.40 9.43 3.28
CA ASN A 99 2.06 10.31 2.32
C ASN A 99 3.59 10.41 2.51
N ASP A 100 4.08 10.13 3.73
CA ASP A 100 5.50 10.19 4.07
C ASP A 100 6.21 8.85 3.88
N VAL A 101 5.48 7.81 3.46
CA VAL A 101 5.97 6.46 3.23
C VAL A 101 6.03 6.20 1.73
N TRP A 102 7.23 5.98 1.20
CA TRP A 102 7.46 5.62 -0.20
C TRP A 102 7.66 4.12 -0.36
N LEU A 103 7.06 3.55 -1.40
CA LEU A 103 7.06 2.13 -1.73
C LEU A 103 7.66 1.93 -3.12
N ARG A 104 8.61 1.02 -3.26
CA ARG A 104 9.13 0.55 -4.55
C ARG A 104 9.17 -0.96 -4.57
N LEU A 105 8.69 -1.60 -5.63
CA LEU A 105 8.65 -3.06 -5.67
C LEU A 105 10.07 -3.63 -5.55
N ALA A 106 10.28 -4.58 -4.64
CA ALA A 106 11.58 -5.22 -4.48
C ALA A 106 11.88 -6.08 -5.73
N SER A 107 13.06 -5.86 -6.33
CA SER A 107 13.57 -6.60 -7.49
C SER A 107 14.08 -7.98 -7.11
#